data_AF-R6E354-F1
#
_entry.id   AF-R6E354-F1
#
_cell.length_a   1.000
_cell.length_b   1.000
_cell.length_c   1.000
_cell.angle_alpha   90.00
_cell.angle_beta   90.00
_cell.angle_gamma   90.00
#
_symmetry.space_group_name_H-M   'P 1'
#
loop_
_entity.id
_entity.type
_entity.pdbx_description
1 polymer ?
#
loop_
_entity_poly.entity_id
_entity_poly.type
_entity_poly.pdbx_seq_one_letter_code
_entity_poly.pdbx_strand_id
1 'polypeptide(L)'
;MKNRFLILSICLIFIPIVNARHYVNESLLIISTAEDLRTFAKSVNNGNSYQGKVVKLSADIWLNDTIGWREWNRQTKVKTWMPIGTSKVPFEGTFDGGGHYIAGLFIKTGSETFSQGLFGCLKTATVKNLHIRYSHILAYNNVGALAGYISNNTQIVNCSNGGIVENERNFTGGLIGFSSGQNRIIGCSNDGKIYGHRCVGGIVGYFEGGSIYNTYNRGEIMGRYEHVGGIIGEFSEPYQKTVKNTGLKELPNDTVANCYNTGKIFARDVAGGIAGHMNLHPIEITTWKVVFANNYSSGKIRTSYPPVTDGLVGVYAYFTVSQNQVIPTINRIERDGGPCFWSEESCKIKEIHPPRFESEKIRSDAWNTIMYGTMKIPDSFRYFSDSEMKQQSFVELLNKWIDGKNMFLRWKSDKEESNGGFPVFVN
;
A
#
# COMPACT_ATOMS: atom_id res chain seq x y z
N MET A 1 87.79 38.26 -21.92
CA MET A 1 88.67 37.51 -21.00
C MET A 1 87.84 37.01 -19.82
N LYS A 2 87.89 35.70 -19.53
CA LYS A 2 87.54 35.01 -18.26
C LYS A 2 86.08 35.17 -17.75
N ASN A 3 85.29 34.16 -17.39
CA ASN A 3 85.53 32.79 -16.97
C ASN A 3 84.26 31.93 -17.19
N ARG A 4 84.48 30.63 -17.42
CA ARG A 4 83.50 29.53 -17.45
C ARG A 4 82.85 29.32 -16.06
N PHE A 5 81.65 28.73 -15.98
CA PHE A 5 81.45 27.40 -15.37
C PHE A 5 80.01 26.87 -15.54
N LEU A 6 79.94 25.57 -15.85
CA LEU A 6 78.79 24.66 -15.93
C LEU A 6 77.88 24.74 -14.69
N ILE A 7 76.56 24.60 -14.90
CA ILE A 7 75.65 24.04 -13.90
C ILE A 7 74.84 22.90 -14.55
N LEU A 8 74.93 21.73 -13.93
CA LEU A 8 74.25 20.47 -14.25
C LEU A 8 72.71 20.64 -14.22
N SER A 9 72.03 20.18 -15.27
CA SER A 9 70.61 19.81 -15.20
C SER A 9 70.48 18.41 -14.58
N ILE A 10 70.01 18.34 -13.33
CA ILE A 10 69.55 17.10 -12.71
C ILE A 10 68.04 17.00 -12.93
N CYS A 11 67.61 16.07 -13.78
CA CYS A 11 66.22 15.66 -13.90
C CYS A 11 65.79 14.90 -12.64
N LEU A 12 65.08 15.59 -11.73
CA LEU A 12 64.33 14.95 -10.66
C LEU A 12 62.93 14.57 -11.19
N ILE A 13 62.75 13.27 -11.40
CA ILE A 13 61.47 12.63 -11.68
C ILE A 13 60.59 12.81 -10.44
N PHE A 14 59.59 13.69 -10.51
CA PHE A 14 58.51 13.72 -9.53
C PHE A 14 57.52 12.62 -9.89
N ILE A 15 57.63 11.49 -9.20
CA ILE A 15 56.58 10.47 -9.14
C ILE A 15 55.44 11.09 -8.32
N PRO A 16 54.23 11.30 -8.87
CA PRO A 16 53.10 11.70 -8.04
C PRO A 16 52.76 10.50 -7.15
N ILE A 17 52.94 10.68 -5.85
CA ILE A 17 52.38 9.81 -4.82
C ILE A 17 50.86 9.83 -5.05
N VAL A 18 50.32 8.73 -5.57
CA VAL A 18 48.89 8.50 -5.63
C VAL A 18 48.42 8.41 -4.18
N ASN A 19 47.96 9.53 -3.64
CA ASN A 19 47.10 9.52 -2.48
C ASN A 19 45.83 8.77 -2.91
N ALA A 20 45.76 7.50 -2.54
CA ALA A 20 44.51 6.77 -2.46
C ALA A 20 43.64 7.49 -1.42
N ARG A 21 42.92 8.54 -1.87
CA ARG A 21 41.75 9.02 -1.17
C ARG A 21 40.80 7.84 -1.14
N HIS A 22 40.64 7.25 0.04
CA HIS A 22 39.45 6.48 0.36
C HIS A 22 38.24 7.35 -0.03
N TYR A 23 37.61 7.05 -1.15
CA TYR A 23 36.25 7.48 -1.44
C TYR A 23 35.37 6.77 -0.43
N VAL A 24 35.24 7.34 0.77
CA VAL A 24 34.09 7.03 1.63
C VAL A 24 32.88 7.46 0.81
N ASN A 25 32.02 6.50 0.50
CA ASN A 25 30.82 6.72 -0.29
C ASN A 25 29.86 7.64 0.50
N GLU A 26 30.00 8.96 0.36
CA GLU A 26 29.18 10.00 1.05
C GLU A 26 27.67 9.89 0.76
N SER A 27 27.26 8.97 -0.12
CA SER A 27 25.86 8.71 -0.48
C SER A 27 25.15 7.66 0.37
N LEU A 28 25.86 6.87 1.20
CA LEU A 28 25.30 5.75 1.95
C LEU A 28 25.38 5.96 3.47
N LEU A 29 24.23 6.04 4.14
CA LEU A 29 24.10 6.00 5.60
C LEU A 29 23.71 4.58 6.04
N ILE A 30 24.46 3.99 6.96
CA ILE A 30 24.13 2.68 7.56
C ILE A 30 23.48 2.88 8.93
N ILE A 31 22.39 2.18 9.18
CA ILE A 31 21.67 2.13 10.46
C ILE A 31 21.76 0.71 11.00
N SER A 32 22.30 0.57 12.21
CA SER A 32 22.50 -0.72 12.87
C SER A 32 21.81 -0.81 14.23
N THR A 33 21.42 0.33 14.82
CA THR A 33 20.78 0.38 16.14
C THR A 33 19.52 1.23 16.15
N ALA A 34 18.72 1.08 17.20
CA ALA A 34 17.55 1.92 17.44
C ALA A 34 17.92 3.41 17.63
N GLU A 35 19.10 3.72 18.16
CA GLU A 35 19.53 5.11 18.35
C GLU A 35 20.01 5.75 17.05
N ASP A 36 20.66 4.98 16.17
CA ASP A 36 20.96 5.42 14.79
C ASP A 36 19.67 5.82 14.07
N LEU A 37 18.64 4.96 14.15
CA LEU A 37 17.35 5.21 13.50
C LEU A 37 16.63 6.44 14.08
N ARG A 38 16.70 6.66 15.40
CA ARG A 38 16.16 7.87 16.04
C ARG A 38 16.92 9.12 15.64
N THR A 39 18.24 9.05 15.53
CA THR A 39 19.09 10.16 15.10
C THR A 39 18.81 10.52 13.64
N PHE A 40 18.65 9.52 12.79
CA PHE A 40 18.21 9.69 11.41
C PHE A 40 16.82 10.37 11.34
N ALA A 41 15.84 9.91 12.12
CA ALA A 41 14.51 10.54 12.18
C ALA A 41 14.59 12.02 12.58
N LYS A 42 15.39 12.37 13.60
CA LYS A 42 15.65 13.76 14.00
C LYS A 42 16.29 14.57 12.88
N SER A 43 17.27 14.00 12.17
CA SER A 43 17.94 14.67 11.05
C SER A 43 16.96 15.05 9.94
N VAL A 44 16.05 14.12 9.57
CA VAL A 44 14.99 14.41 8.58
C VAL A 44 14.06 15.51 9.08
N ASN A 45 13.60 15.40 10.33
CA ASN A 45 12.66 16.35 10.92
C ASN A 45 13.28 17.75 11.15
N ASN A 46 14.60 17.87 11.11
CA ASN A 46 15.33 19.14 11.12
C ASN A 46 15.61 19.73 9.72
N GLY A 47 15.06 19.12 8.65
CA GLY A 47 15.11 19.68 7.29
C GLY A 47 16.09 19.01 6.33
N ASN A 48 16.81 17.97 6.74
CA ASN A 48 17.62 17.18 5.80
C ASN A 48 16.71 16.17 5.07
N SER A 49 16.33 16.44 3.83
CA SER A 49 15.41 15.58 3.07
C SER A 49 16.00 14.23 2.66
N TYR A 50 17.33 14.09 2.66
CA TYR A 50 18.07 12.96 2.09
C TYR A 50 17.82 12.72 0.60
N GLN A 51 17.36 13.73 -0.15
CA GLN A 51 17.20 13.61 -1.59
C GLN A 51 18.50 13.12 -2.25
N GLY A 52 18.40 12.09 -3.08
CA GLY A 52 19.55 11.47 -3.77
C GLY A 52 20.47 10.62 -2.88
N LYS A 53 20.18 10.47 -1.58
CA LYS A 53 20.96 9.65 -0.65
C LYS A 53 20.28 8.31 -0.38
N VAL A 54 21.10 7.32 -0.01
CA VAL A 54 20.66 5.98 0.39
C VAL A 54 20.90 5.80 1.88
N VAL A 55 19.88 5.32 2.58
CA VAL A 55 19.91 4.90 3.98
C VAL A 55 19.64 3.40 3.98
N LYS A 56 20.50 2.61 4.63
CA LYS A 56 20.39 1.15 4.62
C LYS A 56 20.46 0.58 6.03
N LEU A 57 19.56 -0.36 6.35
CA LEU A 57 19.68 -1.17 7.56
C LEU A 57 20.76 -2.24 7.37
N SER A 58 21.59 -2.46 8.39
CA SER A 58 22.55 -3.57 8.44
C SER A 58 22.22 -4.62 9.51
N ALA A 59 21.12 -4.43 10.23
CA ALA A 59 20.63 -5.32 11.27
C ALA A 59 19.13 -5.10 11.49
N ASP A 60 18.48 -6.05 12.15
CA ASP A 60 17.14 -5.85 12.68
C ASP A 60 17.16 -4.81 13.80
N ILE A 61 16.17 -3.92 13.82
CA ILE A 61 16.13 -2.80 14.75
C ILE A 61 14.99 -2.99 15.75
N TRP A 62 15.34 -3.08 17.03
CA TRP A 62 14.38 -3.21 18.14
C TRP A 62 14.19 -1.86 18.83
N LEU A 63 13.06 -1.20 18.58
CA LEU A 63 12.76 0.13 19.15
C LEU A 63 12.35 0.06 20.63
N ASN A 64 11.70 -1.03 21.04
CA ASN A 64 11.21 -1.29 22.38
C ASN A 64 11.25 -2.80 22.67
N ASP A 65 11.20 -3.18 23.96
CA ASP A 65 10.82 -4.55 24.36
C ASP A 65 9.42 -4.85 23.84
N THR A 66 9.21 -6.04 23.28
CA THR A 66 7.97 -6.44 22.62
C THR A 66 7.08 -7.35 23.48
N ILE A 67 7.46 -7.64 24.72
CA ILE A 67 6.59 -8.41 25.63
C ILE A 67 5.24 -7.68 25.75
N GLY A 68 4.15 -8.39 25.43
CA GLY A 68 2.79 -7.84 25.50
C GLY A 68 2.42 -6.84 24.39
N TRP A 69 3.18 -6.75 23.29
CA TRP A 69 2.94 -5.76 22.22
C TRP A 69 1.53 -5.77 21.63
N ARG A 70 0.84 -6.92 21.66
CA ARG A 70 -0.55 -7.06 21.17
C ARG A 70 -1.58 -6.37 22.06
N GLU A 71 -1.24 -6.12 23.32
CA GLU A 71 -2.08 -5.48 24.33
C GLU A 71 -1.73 -4.00 24.51
N TRP A 72 -0.78 -3.48 23.71
CA TRP A 72 -0.46 -2.06 23.74
C TRP A 72 -1.69 -1.23 23.39
N ASN A 73 -1.83 -0.08 24.03
CA ASN A 73 -3.01 0.75 23.93
C ASN A 73 -2.69 2.19 24.34
N ARG A 74 -3.71 3.05 24.39
CA ARG A 74 -3.55 4.45 24.77
C ARG A 74 -3.07 4.63 26.22
N GLN A 75 -3.03 3.63 27.08
CA GLN A 75 -2.52 3.72 28.45
C GLN A 75 -1.09 3.16 28.60
N THR A 76 -0.58 2.47 27.58
CA THR A 76 0.77 1.87 27.57
C THR A 76 1.86 2.93 27.74
N LYS A 77 2.86 2.62 28.59
CA LYS A 77 4.01 3.48 28.92
C LYS A 77 5.31 2.99 28.26
N VAL A 78 5.23 2.63 26.99
CA VAL A 78 6.37 2.25 26.13
C VAL A 78 6.83 3.48 25.35
N LYS A 79 8.12 3.56 24.96
CA LYS A 79 8.65 4.74 24.27
C LYS A 79 7.98 4.92 22.92
N THR A 80 7.26 6.02 22.76
CA THR A 80 6.60 6.39 21.51
C THR A 80 7.63 6.77 20.43
N TRP A 81 7.35 6.34 19.21
CA TRP A 81 8.13 6.67 18.03
C TRP A 81 7.84 8.09 17.53
N MET A 82 8.88 8.78 17.07
CA MET A 82 8.76 10.02 16.31
C MET A 82 8.86 9.68 14.82
N PRO A 83 7.80 9.89 14.02
CA PRO A 83 7.82 9.56 12.60
C PRO A 83 8.97 10.24 11.84
N ILE A 84 9.52 9.55 10.85
CA ILE A 84 10.52 10.10 9.94
C ILE A 84 9.80 10.94 8.88
N GLY A 85 10.12 12.23 8.83
CA GLY A 85 9.54 13.17 7.88
C GLY A 85 8.15 13.65 8.30
N THR A 86 7.87 14.92 7.97
CA THR A 86 6.57 15.57 8.19
C THR A 86 6.06 16.18 6.89
N SER A 87 4.84 16.74 6.88
CA SER A 87 4.33 17.44 5.70
C SER A 87 5.18 18.65 5.28
N LYS A 88 5.94 19.25 6.21
CA LYS A 88 6.84 20.38 5.92
C LYS A 88 8.23 19.94 5.47
N VAL A 89 8.70 18.81 6.01
CA VAL A 89 10.04 18.26 5.75
C VAL A 89 9.92 16.76 5.48
N PRO A 90 9.40 16.36 4.30
CA PRO A 90 9.24 14.95 3.96
C PRO A 90 10.61 14.30 3.76
N PHE A 91 10.68 12.97 3.91
CA PHE A 91 11.82 12.21 3.45
C PHE A 91 11.73 12.00 1.94
N GLU A 92 12.83 12.28 1.22
CA GLU A 92 12.93 12.24 -0.25
C GLU A 92 14.09 11.34 -0.74
N GLY A 93 14.67 10.54 0.16
CA GLY A 93 15.77 9.63 -0.14
C GLY A 93 15.33 8.20 -0.47
N THR A 94 16.31 7.30 -0.51
CA THR A 94 16.08 5.85 -0.53
C THR A 94 16.31 5.26 0.84
N PHE A 95 15.34 4.53 1.38
CA PHE A 95 15.49 3.71 2.58
C PHE A 95 15.43 2.23 2.21
N ASP A 96 16.56 1.53 2.28
CA ASP A 96 16.69 0.10 2.00
C ASP A 96 16.78 -0.67 3.31
N GLY A 97 15.72 -1.39 3.65
CA GLY A 97 15.70 -2.25 4.83
C GLY A 97 16.64 -3.45 4.71
N GLY A 98 17.16 -3.78 3.51
CA GLY A 98 18.10 -4.89 3.34
C GLY A 98 17.52 -6.26 3.68
N GLY A 99 16.19 -6.40 3.78
CA GLY A 99 15.51 -7.61 4.26
C GLY A 99 15.34 -7.67 5.78
N HIS A 100 15.83 -6.67 6.52
CA HIS A 100 15.68 -6.57 7.97
C HIS A 100 14.30 -6.07 8.39
N TYR A 101 13.98 -6.30 9.66
CA TYR A 101 12.77 -5.75 10.27
C TYR A 101 13.04 -4.63 11.27
N ILE A 102 12.04 -3.77 11.45
CA ILE A 102 11.90 -2.86 12.59
C ILE A 102 10.81 -3.43 13.51
N ALA A 103 11.18 -3.69 14.76
CA ALA A 103 10.32 -4.25 15.79
C ALA A 103 10.08 -3.27 16.95
N GLY A 104 8.96 -3.44 17.66
CA GLY A 104 8.60 -2.60 18.80
C GLY A 104 8.26 -1.16 18.43
N LEU A 105 7.83 -0.91 17.19
CA LEU A 105 7.33 0.41 16.77
C LEU A 105 6.01 0.67 17.50
N PHE A 106 6.03 1.62 18.43
CA PHE A 106 4.85 2.05 19.17
C PHE A 106 4.54 3.51 18.85
N ILE A 107 3.33 3.79 18.35
CA ILE A 107 2.84 5.15 18.11
C ILE A 107 1.52 5.31 18.85
N LYS A 108 1.37 6.43 19.55
CA LYS A 108 0.15 6.80 20.25
C LYS A 108 -0.03 8.31 20.15
N THR A 109 -0.89 8.75 19.24
CA THR A 109 -1.19 10.18 19.02
C THR A 109 -2.68 10.45 18.92
N GLY A 110 -3.07 11.71 19.09
CA GLY A 110 -4.44 12.20 18.96
C GLY A 110 -4.65 13.04 17.69
N SER A 111 -5.68 13.89 17.73
CA SER A 111 -6.14 14.70 16.59
C SER A 111 -5.21 15.84 16.18
N GLU A 112 -4.19 16.11 16.98
CA GLU A 112 -3.13 17.08 16.72
C GLU A 112 -2.13 16.62 15.65
N THR A 113 -2.14 15.34 15.30
CA THR A 113 -1.26 14.77 14.27
C THR A 113 -2.07 14.15 13.14
N PHE A 114 -1.54 14.27 11.91
CA PHE A 114 -2.26 13.84 10.71
C PHE A 114 -1.70 12.54 10.14
N SER A 115 -0.43 12.52 9.76
CA SER A 115 0.18 11.36 9.09
C SER A 115 1.13 10.62 10.03
N GLN A 116 0.85 9.34 10.30
CA GLN A 116 1.57 8.53 11.27
C GLN A 116 1.95 7.15 10.70
N GLY A 117 3.13 6.69 11.10
CA GLY A 117 3.78 5.44 10.70
C GLY A 117 5.26 5.50 11.08
N LEU A 118 6.06 4.52 10.63
CA LEU A 118 7.52 4.66 10.69
C LEU A 118 7.97 5.99 10.05
N PHE A 119 7.42 6.27 8.86
CA PHE A 119 7.48 7.54 8.18
C PHE A 119 6.18 8.33 8.36
N GLY A 120 6.28 9.62 8.65
CA GLY A 120 5.12 10.50 8.64
C GLY A 120 4.73 10.81 7.20
N CYS A 121 5.68 11.39 6.45
CA CYS A 121 5.50 11.76 5.05
C CYS A 121 6.70 11.36 4.18
N LEU A 122 6.40 10.71 3.06
CA LEU A 122 7.33 10.39 1.98
C LEU A 122 6.99 11.20 0.73
N LYS A 123 8.00 11.69 0.01
CA LYS A 123 7.82 12.43 -1.24
C LYS A 123 8.95 12.11 -2.20
N THR A 124 8.64 11.65 -3.41
CA THR A 124 9.65 11.20 -4.39
C THR A 124 10.65 10.18 -3.80
N ALA A 125 10.23 9.45 -2.75
CA ALA A 125 11.11 8.59 -1.99
C ALA A 125 11.06 7.16 -2.51
N THR A 126 12.04 6.35 -2.13
CA THR A 126 11.97 4.89 -2.30
C THR A 126 12.15 4.22 -0.94
N VAL A 127 11.20 3.39 -0.53
CA VAL A 127 11.35 2.51 0.64
C VAL A 127 11.25 1.08 0.17
N LYS A 128 12.27 0.26 0.46
CA LYS A 128 12.31 -1.12 -0.03
C LYS A 128 12.85 -2.12 0.97
N ASN A 129 12.48 -3.39 0.81
CA ASN A 129 13.00 -4.53 1.56
C ASN A 129 12.91 -4.35 3.08
N LEU A 130 11.80 -3.81 3.58
CA LEU A 130 11.63 -3.43 4.98
C LEU A 130 10.36 -4.02 5.59
N HIS A 131 10.50 -4.62 6.76
CA HIS A 131 9.39 -5.33 7.42
C HIS A 131 9.11 -4.74 8.81
N ILE A 132 7.85 -4.40 9.09
CA ILE A 132 7.41 -3.96 10.43
C ILE A 132 6.87 -5.17 11.19
N ARG A 133 7.38 -5.42 12.41
CA ARG A 133 6.97 -6.57 13.25
C ARG A 133 6.70 -6.15 14.69
N TYR A 134 5.88 -6.90 15.42
CA TYR A 134 5.68 -6.73 16.87
C TYR A 134 5.44 -5.26 17.28
N SER A 135 4.51 -4.60 16.58
CA SER A 135 4.36 -3.15 16.60
C SER A 135 2.88 -2.78 16.73
N HIS A 136 2.60 -1.61 17.29
CA HIS A 136 1.24 -1.10 17.46
C HIS A 136 1.19 0.40 17.19
N ILE A 137 0.41 0.79 16.19
CA ILE A 137 0.26 2.17 15.75
C ILE A 137 -1.18 2.60 16.06
N LEU A 138 -1.36 3.52 17.01
CA LEU A 138 -2.65 4.09 17.41
C LEU A 138 -2.65 5.59 17.09
N ALA A 139 -3.33 5.99 16.03
CA ALA A 139 -3.28 7.36 15.53
C ALA A 139 -4.64 7.83 14.99
N TYR A 140 -4.72 9.09 14.54
CA TYR A 140 -6.02 9.72 14.29
C TYR A 140 -6.45 9.79 12.83
N ASN A 141 -5.61 10.27 11.90
CA ASN A 141 -6.08 10.65 10.56
C ASN A 141 -5.61 9.73 9.42
N ASN A 142 -4.35 9.86 8.97
CA ASN A 142 -3.74 9.06 7.90
C ASN A 142 -2.70 8.14 8.51
N VAL A 143 -2.99 6.84 8.56
CA VAL A 143 -2.20 5.90 9.36
C VAL A 143 -1.85 4.67 8.56
N GLY A 144 -0.56 4.34 8.56
CA GLY A 144 -0.06 3.06 8.10
C GLY A 144 1.17 2.64 8.89
N ALA A 145 1.47 1.35 8.95
CA ALA A 145 2.64 0.89 9.71
C ALA A 145 3.94 1.46 9.13
N LEU A 146 4.01 1.57 7.79
CA LEU A 146 5.18 2.11 7.10
C LEU A 146 5.10 3.63 6.94
N ALA A 147 4.00 4.15 6.39
CA ALA A 147 3.87 5.57 6.11
C ALA A 147 2.44 6.08 6.36
N GLY A 148 2.32 7.27 6.95
CA GLY A 148 1.04 7.96 7.03
C GLY A 148 0.60 8.53 5.67
N TYR A 149 1.53 9.20 4.98
CA TYR A 149 1.29 9.84 3.69
C TYR A 149 2.46 9.62 2.73
N ILE A 150 2.15 9.28 1.47
CA ILE A 150 3.15 9.16 0.40
C ILE A 150 2.74 10.00 -0.80
N SER A 151 3.73 10.61 -1.46
CA SER A 151 3.46 11.52 -2.58
C SER A 151 4.50 11.53 -3.69
N ASN A 152 4.07 12.05 -4.84
CA ASN A 152 4.93 12.40 -5.97
C ASN A 152 5.84 11.25 -6.41
N ASN A 153 5.25 10.18 -6.96
CA ASN A 153 6.00 9.05 -7.52
C ASN A 153 6.92 8.36 -6.50
N THR A 154 6.48 8.32 -5.24
CA THR A 154 7.11 7.50 -4.19
C THR A 154 6.92 6.02 -4.51
N GLN A 155 7.94 5.22 -4.22
CA GLN A 155 7.96 3.78 -4.45
C GLN A 155 8.11 3.02 -3.13
N ILE A 156 7.20 2.07 -2.90
CA ILE A 156 7.22 1.15 -1.77
C ILE A 156 7.34 -0.26 -2.33
N VAL A 157 8.44 -0.95 -2.06
CA VAL A 157 8.81 -2.19 -2.77
C VAL A 157 9.25 -3.28 -1.80
N ASN A 158 8.65 -4.47 -1.85
CA ASN A 158 9.00 -5.59 -0.97
C ASN A 158 8.97 -5.21 0.52
N CYS A 159 7.93 -4.49 0.93
CA CYS A 159 7.73 -4.09 2.32
C CYS A 159 6.55 -4.85 2.93
N SER A 160 6.60 -5.11 4.24
CA SER A 160 5.47 -5.78 4.90
C SER A 160 5.14 -5.26 6.30
N ASN A 161 3.90 -5.48 6.70
CA ASN A 161 3.41 -5.22 8.05
C ASN A 161 2.94 -6.52 8.72
N GLY A 162 3.46 -6.80 9.90
CA GLY A 162 2.94 -7.81 10.84
C GLY A 162 2.48 -7.21 12.19
N GLY A 163 2.41 -5.89 12.30
CA GLY A 163 1.93 -5.16 13.48
C GLY A 163 0.45 -4.77 13.40
N ILE A 164 -0.06 -4.20 14.49
CA ILE A 164 -1.44 -3.72 14.58
C ILE A 164 -1.49 -2.22 14.20
N VAL A 165 -2.43 -1.85 13.34
CA VAL A 165 -2.66 -0.45 12.93
C VAL A 165 -4.08 -0.04 13.27
N GLU A 166 -4.22 1.03 14.05
CA GLU A 166 -5.49 1.56 14.50
C GLU A 166 -5.65 3.04 14.19
N ASN A 167 -6.85 3.39 13.72
CA ASN A 167 -7.23 4.73 13.32
C ASN A 167 -8.66 5.09 13.73
N GLU A 168 -8.87 6.35 14.08
CA GLU A 168 -10.15 6.87 14.57
C GLU A 168 -10.87 7.82 13.60
N ARG A 169 -10.30 8.15 12.43
CA ARG A 169 -10.90 9.14 11.51
C ARG A 169 -10.97 8.68 10.06
N ASN A 170 -9.96 8.99 9.25
CA ASN A 170 -10.11 8.89 7.79
C ASN A 170 -9.47 7.62 7.23
N PHE A 171 -8.16 7.59 7.08
CA PHE A 171 -7.51 6.65 6.16
C PHE A 171 -6.55 5.73 6.89
N THR A 172 -6.78 4.43 6.74
CA THR A 172 -5.97 3.39 7.39
C THR A 172 -5.54 2.36 6.36
N GLY A 173 -4.23 2.18 6.21
CA GLY A 173 -3.68 1.06 5.44
C GLY A 173 -2.78 0.22 6.32
N GLY A 174 -2.61 -1.07 6.02
CA GLY A 174 -1.58 -1.87 6.69
C GLY A 174 -0.18 -1.33 6.49
N LEU A 175 0.10 -0.73 5.34
CA LEU A 175 1.37 -0.05 5.07
C LEU A 175 1.22 1.46 4.96
N ILE A 176 0.23 1.94 4.23
CA ILE A 176 0.11 3.35 3.83
C ILE A 176 -1.28 3.90 4.16
N GLY A 177 -1.35 5.00 4.91
CA GLY A 177 -2.62 5.68 5.16
C GLY A 177 -3.22 6.30 3.89
N PHE A 178 -2.52 7.30 3.34
CA PHE A 178 -2.94 8.04 2.14
C PHE A 178 -1.81 8.11 1.11
N SER A 179 -2.12 7.79 -0.13
CA SER A 179 -1.22 7.91 -1.28
C SER A 179 -1.81 8.87 -2.31
N SER A 180 -1.05 9.90 -2.70
CA SER A 180 -1.44 10.82 -3.78
C SER A 180 -0.30 11.08 -4.74
N GLY A 181 -0.56 11.14 -6.04
CA GLY A 181 0.47 11.55 -7.01
C GLY A 181 1.28 10.39 -7.59
N GLN A 182 0.57 9.36 -8.08
CA GLN A 182 1.12 8.35 -9.00
C GLN A 182 2.22 7.48 -8.36
N ASN A 183 1.98 7.04 -7.13
CA ASN A 183 2.92 6.23 -6.37
C ASN A 183 2.88 4.75 -6.80
N ARG A 184 3.93 4.00 -6.51
CA ARG A 184 4.02 2.56 -6.82
C ARG A 184 4.18 1.73 -5.56
N ILE A 185 3.29 0.77 -5.35
CA ILE A 185 3.32 -0.20 -4.26
C ILE A 185 3.47 -1.59 -4.87
N ILE A 186 4.61 -2.24 -4.62
CA ILE A 186 5.05 -3.41 -5.39
C ILE A 186 5.54 -4.49 -4.43
N GLY A 187 5.08 -5.75 -4.60
CA GLY A 187 5.63 -6.85 -3.80
C GLY A 187 5.33 -6.73 -2.31
N CYS A 188 4.29 -5.98 -1.94
CA CYS A 188 4.05 -5.60 -0.55
C CYS A 188 3.05 -6.52 0.14
N SER A 189 3.10 -6.59 1.46
CA SER A 189 2.16 -7.45 2.19
C SER A 189 1.72 -6.95 3.56
N ASN A 190 0.55 -7.41 3.97
CA ASN A 190 0.03 -7.23 5.31
C ASN A 190 -0.46 -8.55 5.91
N ASP A 191 0.17 -8.94 7.01
CA ASP A 191 -0.25 -10.03 7.89
C ASP A 191 -0.79 -9.49 9.23
N GLY A 192 -0.63 -8.19 9.48
CA GLY A 192 -1.06 -7.49 10.67
C GLY A 192 -2.54 -7.15 10.72
N LYS A 193 -3.08 -6.94 11.93
CA LYS A 193 -4.50 -6.57 12.13
C LYS A 193 -4.70 -5.08 11.92
N ILE A 194 -5.72 -4.72 11.15
CA ILE A 194 -6.05 -3.34 10.81
C ILE A 194 -7.42 -2.98 11.39
N TYR A 195 -7.48 -1.87 12.11
CA TYR A 195 -8.73 -1.30 12.62
C TYR A 195 -8.83 0.17 12.20
N GLY A 196 -9.77 0.47 11.30
CA GLY A 196 -9.92 1.82 10.76
C GLY A 196 -11.34 2.36 10.88
N HIS A 197 -11.50 3.64 10.53
CA HIS A 197 -12.79 4.30 10.59
C HIS A 197 -13.42 4.49 9.20
N ARG A 198 -12.98 5.47 8.39
CA ARG A 198 -13.60 5.80 7.09
C ARG A 198 -13.19 4.88 5.94
N CYS A 199 -11.96 4.99 5.42
CA CYS A 199 -11.45 4.14 4.34
C CYS A 199 -10.32 3.26 4.89
N VAL A 200 -10.51 1.94 4.80
CA VAL A 200 -9.64 0.94 5.43
C VAL A 200 -9.19 -0.08 4.40
N GLY A 201 -7.89 -0.13 4.13
CA GLY A 201 -7.29 -1.12 3.23
C GLY A 201 -6.28 -2.00 3.95
N GLY A 202 -6.15 -3.26 3.53
CA GLY A 202 -5.07 -4.12 4.03
C GLY A 202 -3.69 -3.58 3.69
N ILE A 203 -3.56 -2.80 2.61
CA ILE A 203 -2.28 -2.20 2.19
C ILE A 203 -2.35 -0.68 2.19
N VAL A 204 -3.34 -0.11 1.48
CA VAL A 204 -3.52 1.35 1.38
C VAL A 204 -4.93 1.76 1.79
N GLY A 205 -5.07 2.74 2.67
CA GLY A 205 -6.38 3.28 3.04
C GLY A 205 -7.06 4.02 1.89
N TYR A 206 -6.42 5.10 1.41
CA TYR A 206 -6.85 5.89 0.26
C TYR A 206 -5.75 5.96 -0.79
N PHE A 207 -6.06 5.56 -2.02
CA PHE A 207 -5.11 5.49 -3.12
C PHE A 207 -5.56 6.36 -4.30
N GLU A 208 -4.93 7.52 -4.45
CA GLU A 208 -5.20 8.47 -5.53
C GLU A 208 -4.21 8.28 -6.70
N GLY A 209 -4.55 7.33 -7.58
CA GLY A 209 -3.77 6.97 -8.76
C GLY A 209 -2.40 6.32 -8.49
N GLY A 210 -1.85 5.71 -9.54
CA GLY A 210 -0.59 4.96 -9.52
C GLY A 210 -0.79 3.45 -9.67
N SER A 211 0.19 2.67 -9.22
CA SER A 211 0.20 1.22 -9.42
C SER A 211 0.34 0.46 -8.09
N ILE A 212 -0.51 -0.53 -7.88
CA ILE A 212 -0.39 -1.56 -6.86
C ILE A 212 -0.36 -2.92 -7.55
N TYR A 213 0.72 -3.68 -7.38
CA TYR A 213 0.79 -5.02 -7.94
C TYR A 213 1.69 -5.98 -7.16
N ASN A 214 1.49 -7.28 -7.40
CA ASN A 214 2.19 -8.37 -6.69
C ASN A 214 2.05 -8.24 -5.17
N THR A 215 0.88 -7.85 -4.69
CA THR A 215 0.70 -7.36 -3.32
C THR A 215 -0.47 -8.07 -2.66
N TYR A 216 -0.38 -8.32 -1.34
CA TYR A 216 -1.39 -9.15 -0.68
C TYR A 216 -1.72 -8.81 0.76
N ASN A 217 -2.93 -9.17 1.17
CA ASN A 217 -3.38 -9.10 2.56
C ASN A 217 -3.84 -10.47 3.08
N ARG A 218 -3.27 -10.89 4.21
CA ARG A 218 -3.75 -12.03 5.02
C ARG A 218 -4.23 -11.59 6.41
N GLY A 219 -3.90 -10.36 6.80
CA GLY A 219 -4.32 -9.76 8.06
C GLY A 219 -5.83 -9.51 8.13
N GLU A 220 -6.37 -9.56 9.34
CA GLU A 220 -7.77 -9.19 9.60
C GLU A 220 -7.96 -7.66 9.47
N ILE A 221 -9.02 -7.26 8.79
CA ILE A 221 -9.40 -5.85 8.60
C ILE A 221 -10.76 -5.62 9.24
N MET A 222 -10.85 -4.58 10.07
CA MET A 222 -12.10 -4.12 10.65
C MET A 222 -12.29 -2.63 10.37
N GLY A 223 -13.29 -2.29 9.55
CA GLY A 223 -13.67 -0.92 9.24
C GLY A 223 -15.05 -0.57 9.81
N ARG A 224 -15.19 0.66 10.31
CA ARG A 224 -16.35 1.10 11.10
C ARG A 224 -17.34 2.00 10.38
N TYR A 225 -17.00 2.51 9.20
CA TYR A 225 -17.79 3.54 8.55
C TYR A 225 -18.04 3.26 7.06
N GLU A 226 -17.17 3.72 6.15
CA GLU A 226 -17.48 3.79 4.72
C GLU A 226 -16.96 2.56 3.96
N HIS A 227 -15.68 2.56 3.57
CA HIS A 227 -15.14 1.68 2.55
C HIS A 227 -14.06 0.77 3.14
N VAL A 228 -14.22 -0.54 2.99
CA VAL A 228 -13.23 -1.51 3.44
C VAL A 228 -12.81 -2.41 2.29
N GLY A 229 -11.51 -2.49 2.02
CA GLY A 229 -10.99 -3.38 0.98
C GLY A 229 -9.82 -4.22 1.46
N GLY A 230 -9.70 -5.44 0.94
CA GLY A 230 -8.59 -6.32 1.29
C GLY A 230 -7.22 -5.72 0.93
N ILE A 231 -7.12 -4.96 -0.16
CA ILE A 231 -5.89 -4.27 -0.56
C ILE A 231 -6.04 -2.76 -0.38
N ILE A 232 -7.13 -2.18 -0.93
CA ILE A 232 -7.35 -0.75 -1.01
C ILE A 232 -8.69 -0.39 -0.37
N GLY A 233 -8.73 0.54 0.59
CA GLY A 233 -10.00 1.06 1.09
C GLY A 233 -10.79 1.77 -0.01
N GLU A 234 -10.20 2.82 -0.57
CA GLU A 234 -10.73 3.54 -1.73
C GLU A 234 -9.64 3.79 -2.76
N PHE A 235 -9.92 3.42 -4.00
CA PHE A 235 -9.17 3.80 -5.18
C PHE A 235 -9.89 4.97 -5.84
N SER A 236 -9.20 6.09 -6.03
CA SER A 236 -9.73 7.24 -6.76
C SER A 236 -8.78 7.64 -7.87
N GLU A 237 -9.29 7.78 -9.07
CA GLU A 237 -8.54 8.41 -10.14
C GLU A 237 -8.47 9.93 -9.87
N PRO A 238 -7.29 10.54 -9.85
CA PRO A 238 -7.18 11.99 -9.66
C PRO A 238 -7.81 12.75 -10.84
N TYR A 239 -8.61 13.78 -10.52
CA TYR A 239 -9.27 14.63 -11.50
C TYR A 239 -8.27 15.40 -12.38
N GLN A 240 -7.15 15.84 -11.80
CA GLN A 240 -6.03 16.46 -12.52
C GLN A 240 -4.80 15.58 -12.39
N LYS A 241 -4.49 14.84 -13.46
CA LYS A 241 -3.24 14.10 -13.54
C LYS A 241 -2.13 15.00 -14.04
N THR A 242 -1.05 15.10 -13.27
CA THR A 242 0.15 15.83 -13.70
C THR A 242 1.40 15.03 -13.37
N VAL A 243 2.36 15.05 -14.30
CA VAL A 243 3.73 14.61 -14.04
C VAL A 243 4.59 15.71 -13.42
N LYS A 244 4.03 16.93 -13.27
CA LYS A 244 4.74 18.04 -12.64
C LYS A 244 5.13 17.62 -11.23
N ASN A 245 6.41 17.80 -10.91
CA ASN A 245 7.00 17.46 -9.61
C ASN A 245 7.00 15.97 -9.24
N THR A 246 6.76 15.06 -10.20
CA THR A 246 6.86 13.59 -9.99
C THR A 246 8.14 12.99 -10.57
N GLY A 247 8.83 13.73 -11.45
CA GLY A 247 10.01 13.24 -12.18
C GLY A 247 9.68 12.26 -13.31
N LEU A 248 8.40 12.02 -13.59
CA LEU A 248 7.94 11.16 -14.68
C LEU A 248 7.94 11.93 -16.01
N LYS A 249 8.31 11.26 -17.11
CA LYS A 249 8.19 11.82 -18.47
C LYS A 249 6.74 11.81 -18.95
N GLU A 250 6.00 10.76 -18.59
CA GLU A 250 4.58 10.56 -18.89
C GLU A 250 3.91 9.86 -17.70
N LEU A 251 2.58 9.96 -17.63
CA LEU A 251 1.83 9.27 -16.58
C LEU A 251 1.82 7.77 -16.86
N PRO A 252 2.16 6.92 -15.88
CA PRO A 252 1.94 5.50 -16.02
C PRO A 252 0.44 5.21 -16.10
N ASN A 253 0.10 4.04 -16.64
CA ASN A 253 -1.24 3.51 -16.47
C ASN A 253 -1.48 3.23 -14.97
N ASP A 254 -2.66 3.61 -14.51
CA ASP A 254 -3.09 3.22 -13.18
C ASP A 254 -3.32 1.70 -13.18
N THR A 255 -2.92 1.01 -12.11
CA THR A 255 -2.94 -0.46 -12.10
C THR A 255 -3.21 -0.99 -10.70
N VAL A 256 -4.16 -1.90 -10.58
CA VAL A 256 -4.36 -2.76 -9.42
C VAL A 256 -4.38 -4.18 -9.95
N ALA A 257 -3.24 -4.86 -9.93
CA ALA A 257 -3.12 -6.12 -10.63
C ALA A 257 -2.26 -7.15 -9.92
N ASN A 258 -2.60 -8.42 -10.10
CA ASN A 258 -1.86 -9.52 -9.50
C ASN A 258 -1.79 -9.39 -7.97
N CYS A 259 -2.91 -9.04 -7.34
CA CYS A 259 -3.03 -8.86 -5.90
C CYS A 259 -4.01 -9.85 -5.29
N TYR A 260 -3.85 -10.18 -4.00
CA TYR A 260 -4.80 -11.06 -3.34
C TYR A 260 -5.15 -10.73 -1.89
N ASN A 261 -6.37 -11.10 -1.49
CA ASN A 261 -6.80 -11.05 -0.11
C ASN A 261 -7.29 -12.42 0.38
N THR A 262 -6.69 -12.94 1.43
CA THR A 262 -7.22 -14.10 2.19
C THR A 262 -7.56 -13.71 3.64
N GLY A 263 -7.25 -12.47 4.03
CA GLY A 263 -7.61 -11.91 5.32
C GLY A 263 -9.12 -11.68 5.47
N LYS A 264 -9.61 -11.84 6.70
CA LYS A 264 -11.02 -11.58 7.02
C LYS A 264 -11.31 -10.08 6.97
N ILE A 265 -12.45 -9.71 6.42
CA ILE A 265 -12.93 -8.33 6.34
C ILE A 265 -14.22 -8.22 7.14
N PHE A 266 -14.21 -7.32 8.13
CA PHE A 266 -15.39 -6.87 8.85
C PHE A 266 -15.62 -5.41 8.48
N ALA A 267 -16.74 -5.12 7.84
CA ALA A 267 -17.12 -3.76 7.50
C ALA A 267 -18.50 -3.43 8.08
N ARG A 268 -18.80 -2.15 8.18
CA ARG A 268 -20.15 -1.71 8.52
C ARG A 268 -21.05 -1.70 7.28
N ASP A 269 -20.63 -0.94 6.27
CA ASP A 269 -21.46 -0.62 5.09
C ASP A 269 -20.92 -1.29 3.81
N VAL A 270 -19.76 -0.86 3.30
CA VAL A 270 -19.21 -1.33 2.02
C VAL A 270 -17.92 -2.13 2.22
N ALA A 271 -17.84 -3.30 1.58
CA ALA A 271 -16.66 -4.16 1.63
C ALA A 271 -16.32 -4.76 0.26
N GLY A 272 -15.05 -4.82 -0.10
CA GLY A 272 -14.59 -5.58 -1.27
C GLY A 272 -13.36 -6.41 -0.96
N GLY A 273 -13.24 -7.57 -1.58
CA GLY A 273 -12.09 -8.45 -1.38
C GLY A 273 -10.76 -7.80 -1.79
N ILE A 274 -10.77 -6.91 -2.78
CA ILE A 274 -9.59 -6.17 -3.25
C ILE A 274 -9.74 -4.68 -2.94
N ALA A 275 -10.84 -4.05 -3.36
CA ALA A 275 -11.09 -2.63 -3.18
C ALA A 275 -12.44 -2.36 -2.52
N GLY A 276 -12.50 -1.51 -1.49
CA GLY A 276 -13.78 -1.12 -0.90
C GLY A 276 -14.60 -0.26 -1.87
N HIS A 277 -13.97 0.75 -2.44
CA HIS A 277 -14.57 1.64 -3.43
C HIS A 277 -13.61 1.87 -4.61
N MET A 278 -14.13 1.75 -5.83
CA MET A 278 -13.42 2.10 -7.06
C MET A 278 -14.09 3.30 -7.73
N ASN A 279 -13.40 4.43 -7.76
CA ASN A 279 -13.82 5.66 -8.42
C ASN A 279 -12.93 5.97 -9.62
N LEU A 280 -13.43 5.63 -10.81
CA LEU A 280 -12.76 5.94 -12.08
C LEU A 280 -13.60 6.97 -12.82
N HIS A 281 -12.94 8.00 -13.35
CA HIS A 281 -13.63 8.98 -14.17
C HIS A 281 -14.08 8.37 -15.52
N PRO A 282 -15.14 8.91 -16.14
CA PRO A 282 -15.57 8.51 -17.47
C PRO A 282 -14.49 8.62 -18.52
N ILE A 283 -14.60 7.78 -19.54
CA ILE A 283 -13.68 7.71 -20.67
C ILE A 283 -13.46 9.06 -21.36
N GLU A 284 -14.48 9.92 -21.35
CA GLU A 284 -14.45 11.25 -21.94
C GLU A 284 -13.52 12.21 -21.18
N ILE A 285 -13.36 11.98 -19.87
CA ILE A 285 -12.47 12.79 -19.02
C ILE A 285 -11.02 12.30 -19.12
N THR A 286 -10.81 11.01 -19.38
CA THR A 286 -9.49 10.37 -19.26
C THR A 286 -9.27 9.29 -20.32
N THR A 287 -8.17 9.45 -21.07
CA THR A 287 -7.74 8.48 -22.09
C THR A 287 -6.83 7.39 -21.52
N TRP A 288 -6.45 7.48 -20.24
CA TRP A 288 -5.52 6.56 -19.59
C TRP A 288 -6.14 5.18 -19.33
N LYS A 289 -5.31 4.14 -19.39
CA LYS A 289 -5.74 2.78 -19.07
C LYS A 289 -5.70 2.56 -17.56
N VAL A 290 -6.76 1.97 -17.02
CA VAL A 290 -6.79 1.47 -15.64
C VAL A 290 -6.82 -0.05 -15.69
N VAL A 291 -5.71 -0.68 -15.33
CA VAL A 291 -5.63 -2.15 -15.34
C VAL A 291 -6.08 -2.67 -13.99
N PHE A 292 -7.29 -3.21 -13.92
CA PHE A 292 -7.76 -3.99 -12.77
C PHE A 292 -7.84 -5.46 -13.20
N ALA A 293 -6.83 -6.26 -12.83
CA ALA A 293 -6.66 -7.58 -13.47
C ALA A 293 -5.89 -8.59 -12.61
N ASN A 294 -6.23 -9.87 -12.77
CA ASN A 294 -5.58 -11.01 -12.13
C ASN A 294 -5.52 -10.91 -10.61
N ASN A 295 -6.52 -10.26 -10.03
CA ASN A 295 -6.66 -10.17 -8.59
C ASN A 295 -7.55 -11.30 -8.09
N TYR A 296 -7.31 -11.79 -6.86
CA TYR A 296 -8.29 -12.68 -6.24
C TYR A 296 -8.57 -12.42 -4.77
N SER A 297 -9.78 -12.79 -4.32
CA SER A 297 -10.13 -12.78 -2.91
C SER A 297 -10.71 -14.11 -2.46
N SER A 298 -10.17 -14.67 -1.37
CA SER A 298 -10.77 -15.79 -0.62
C SER A 298 -11.04 -15.47 0.85
N GLY A 299 -10.76 -14.24 1.27
CA GLY A 299 -10.98 -13.77 2.63
C GLY A 299 -12.47 -13.60 2.93
N LYS A 300 -12.92 -14.12 4.08
CA LYS A 300 -14.33 -13.98 4.49
C LYS A 300 -14.70 -12.52 4.71
N ILE A 301 -15.72 -12.07 4.00
CA ILE A 301 -16.28 -10.72 4.09
C ILE A 301 -17.56 -10.77 4.91
N ARG A 302 -17.64 -9.90 5.92
CA ARG A 302 -18.82 -9.73 6.77
C ARG A 302 -19.15 -8.26 6.89
N THR A 303 -20.41 -7.93 6.65
CA THR A 303 -20.94 -6.57 6.79
C THR A 303 -22.02 -6.53 7.87
N SER A 304 -22.14 -5.40 8.59
CA SER A 304 -23.20 -5.21 9.58
C SER A 304 -24.56 -4.92 8.94
N TYR A 305 -24.57 -4.33 7.75
CA TYR A 305 -25.77 -4.09 6.94
C TYR A 305 -25.71 -4.95 5.66
N PRO A 306 -26.81 -5.07 4.87
CA PRO A 306 -26.79 -5.88 3.66
C PRO A 306 -25.61 -5.49 2.79
N PRO A 307 -24.71 -6.43 2.44
CA PRO A 307 -23.45 -6.09 1.79
C PRO A 307 -23.71 -5.52 0.41
N VAL A 308 -23.01 -4.44 0.10
CA VAL A 308 -22.73 -4.05 -1.28
C VAL A 308 -21.32 -4.58 -1.56
N THR A 309 -21.25 -5.78 -2.13
CA THR A 309 -19.99 -6.39 -2.61
C THR A 309 -20.26 -7.33 -3.76
N ASP A 310 -19.42 -7.28 -4.79
CA ASP A 310 -19.31 -8.33 -5.81
C ASP A 310 -18.26 -9.40 -5.44
N GLY A 311 -17.70 -9.31 -4.22
CA GLY A 311 -16.63 -10.15 -3.70
C GLY A 311 -15.22 -9.62 -3.97
N LEU A 312 -15.05 -8.70 -4.92
CA LEU A 312 -13.77 -8.08 -5.26
C LEU A 312 -13.79 -6.57 -5.00
N VAL A 313 -14.84 -5.90 -5.43
CA VAL A 313 -15.08 -4.48 -5.25
C VAL A 313 -16.37 -4.30 -4.47
N GLY A 314 -16.32 -3.45 -3.44
CA GLY A 314 -17.51 -3.14 -2.65
C GLY A 314 -18.49 -2.27 -3.43
N VAL A 315 -18.02 -1.14 -3.93
CA VAL A 315 -18.85 -0.23 -4.72
C VAL A 315 -18.07 0.43 -5.85
N TYR A 316 -18.78 0.74 -6.94
CA TYR A 316 -18.28 1.50 -8.08
C TYR A 316 -18.88 2.91 -8.04
N ALA A 317 -18.08 3.96 -8.30
CA ALA A 317 -18.58 5.34 -8.26
C ALA A 317 -19.77 5.58 -9.21
N TYR A 318 -20.85 6.15 -8.66
CA TYR A 318 -22.11 6.41 -9.34
C TYR A 318 -22.06 7.72 -10.15
N PHE A 319 -22.10 7.61 -11.47
CA PHE A 319 -22.67 8.65 -12.33
C PHE A 319 -23.62 7.97 -13.31
N THR A 320 -24.88 7.82 -12.91
CA THR A 320 -25.92 7.40 -13.85
C THR A 320 -26.28 8.61 -14.70
N VAL A 321 -25.80 8.65 -15.95
CA VAL A 321 -26.44 9.49 -16.97
C VAL A 321 -27.78 8.81 -17.26
N SER A 322 -28.87 9.51 -16.95
CA SER A 322 -30.24 9.03 -16.74
C SER A 322 -30.95 8.38 -17.93
N GLN A 323 -30.21 7.98 -18.97
CA GLN A 323 -30.77 7.36 -20.17
C GLN A 323 -30.24 5.94 -20.45
N ASN A 324 -29.04 5.54 -19.97
CA ASN A 324 -28.41 4.25 -20.38
C ASN A 324 -27.84 3.35 -19.25
N GLN A 325 -27.96 3.68 -17.96
CA GLN A 325 -27.42 2.88 -16.83
C GLN A 325 -25.93 2.47 -16.99
N VAL A 326 -25.11 3.27 -17.66
CA VAL A 326 -23.67 3.00 -17.81
C VAL A 326 -22.94 3.42 -16.53
N ILE A 327 -22.19 2.49 -15.92
CA ILE A 327 -21.27 2.77 -14.81
C ILE A 327 -19.87 2.95 -15.40
N PRO A 328 -19.31 4.18 -15.42
CA PRO A 328 -18.05 4.44 -16.11
C PRO A 328 -16.88 3.60 -15.58
N THR A 329 -16.85 3.36 -14.27
CA THR A 329 -15.86 2.49 -13.65
C THR A 329 -15.89 1.08 -14.22
N ILE A 330 -17.07 0.46 -14.31
CA ILE A 330 -17.22 -0.91 -14.85
C ILE A 330 -16.79 -0.95 -16.31
N ASN A 331 -17.24 0.01 -17.12
CA ASN A 331 -16.86 0.06 -18.53
C ASN A 331 -15.34 0.17 -18.72
N ARG A 332 -14.64 0.88 -17.84
CA ARG A 332 -13.17 0.98 -17.91
C ARG A 332 -12.48 -0.30 -17.47
N ILE A 333 -12.99 -0.99 -16.45
CA ILE A 333 -12.51 -2.32 -16.07
C ILE A 333 -12.70 -3.31 -17.22
N GLU A 334 -13.84 -3.29 -17.89
CA GLU A 334 -14.08 -4.15 -19.06
C GLU A 334 -13.19 -3.81 -20.26
N ARG A 335 -12.92 -2.53 -20.48
CA ARG A 335 -12.07 -2.07 -21.60
C ARG A 335 -10.59 -2.39 -21.38
N ASP A 336 -10.07 -2.13 -20.18
CA ASP A 336 -8.63 -2.07 -19.91
C ASP A 336 -8.13 -3.15 -18.94
N GLY A 337 -9.04 -3.75 -18.19
CA GLY A 337 -8.75 -4.72 -17.14
C GLY A 337 -8.55 -6.13 -17.66
N GLY A 338 -8.77 -7.08 -16.77
CA GLY A 338 -8.62 -8.50 -17.05
C GLY A 338 -9.33 -9.35 -16.00
N PRO A 339 -9.25 -10.67 -16.14
CA PRO A 339 -10.03 -11.56 -15.29
C PRO A 339 -9.62 -11.41 -13.83
N CYS A 340 -10.61 -11.34 -12.94
CA CYS A 340 -10.42 -11.33 -11.49
C CYS A 340 -11.35 -12.35 -10.83
N PHE A 341 -10.96 -12.83 -9.65
CA PHE A 341 -11.53 -14.05 -9.10
C PHE A 341 -11.91 -13.94 -7.64
N TRP A 342 -13.06 -14.44 -7.22
CA TRP A 342 -13.32 -14.57 -5.78
C TRP A 342 -13.84 -15.95 -5.42
N SER A 343 -13.66 -16.33 -4.15
CA SER A 343 -14.26 -17.54 -3.64
C SER A 343 -15.72 -17.27 -3.31
N GLU A 344 -16.61 -18.16 -3.74
CA GLU A 344 -18.03 -18.09 -3.42
C GLU A 344 -18.24 -18.00 -1.89
N GLU A 345 -17.46 -18.76 -1.12
CA GLU A 345 -17.48 -18.80 0.35
C GLU A 345 -17.08 -17.46 1.00
N SER A 346 -16.33 -16.62 0.29
CA SER A 346 -15.89 -15.31 0.78
C SER A 346 -17.07 -14.38 1.07
N CYS A 347 -18.17 -14.54 0.33
CA CYS A 347 -19.32 -13.65 0.36
C CYS A 347 -20.62 -14.35 0.78
N LYS A 348 -20.57 -15.60 1.27
CA LYS A 348 -21.78 -16.28 1.76
C LYS A 348 -22.34 -15.57 3.00
N ILE A 349 -23.41 -14.82 2.77
CA ILE A 349 -24.15 -14.11 3.82
C ILE A 349 -25.01 -15.14 4.56
N LYS A 350 -24.75 -15.33 5.86
CA LYS A 350 -25.57 -16.22 6.70
C LYS A 350 -26.76 -15.50 7.33
N GLU A 351 -26.63 -14.21 7.61
CA GLU A 351 -27.66 -13.38 8.25
C GLU A 351 -27.67 -12.00 7.57
N ILE A 352 -28.86 -11.52 7.19
CA ILE A 352 -29.07 -10.19 6.61
C ILE A 352 -29.75 -9.33 7.68
N HIS A 353 -29.08 -8.30 8.16
CA HIS A 353 -29.71 -7.30 9.01
C HIS A 353 -30.37 -6.22 8.15
N PRO A 354 -31.54 -5.67 8.55
CA PRO A 354 -32.17 -4.57 7.82
C PRO A 354 -31.26 -3.33 7.79
N PRO A 355 -31.30 -2.53 6.71
CA PRO A 355 -30.48 -1.33 6.59
C PRO A 355 -30.81 -0.30 7.69
N ARG A 356 -29.83 0.53 8.05
CA ARG A 356 -29.92 1.54 9.11
C ARG A 356 -31.10 2.53 9.00
N PHE A 357 -31.61 2.76 7.80
CA PHE A 357 -32.56 3.84 7.52
C PHE A 357 -33.92 3.28 7.08
N GLU A 358 -34.65 2.67 8.01
CA GLU A 358 -36.12 2.68 7.93
C GLU A 358 -36.62 3.93 8.64
N SER A 359 -36.90 4.98 7.88
CA SER A 359 -37.76 6.07 8.34
C SER A 359 -38.84 6.28 7.29
N GLU A 360 -40.10 6.39 7.71
CA GLU A 360 -41.26 6.54 6.82
C GLU A 360 -41.21 7.80 5.92
N LYS A 361 -40.22 8.68 6.08
CA LYS A 361 -40.22 10.01 5.44
C LYS A 361 -39.10 10.31 4.45
N ILE A 362 -38.06 9.48 4.25
CA ILE A 362 -37.10 9.73 3.15
C ILE A 362 -36.52 8.41 2.60
N ARG A 363 -36.69 8.25 1.27
CA ARG A 363 -36.04 7.35 0.29
C ARG A 363 -36.89 6.15 -0.15
N SER A 364 -37.45 6.29 -1.35
CA SER A 364 -38.32 5.34 -2.05
C SER A 364 -37.67 3.98 -2.29
N ASP A 365 -38.49 2.98 -2.58
CA ASP A 365 -38.07 1.66 -3.08
C ASP A 365 -37.10 1.75 -4.28
N ALA A 366 -37.10 2.87 -5.02
CA ALA A 366 -36.11 3.15 -6.04
C ALA A 366 -34.69 3.30 -5.49
N TRP A 367 -34.49 3.91 -4.32
CA TRP A 367 -33.16 4.05 -3.68
C TRP A 367 -32.61 2.70 -3.21
N ASN A 368 -33.47 1.83 -2.70
CA ASN A 368 -33.09 0.45 -2.37
C ASN A 368 -32.84 -0.38 -3.63
N THR A 369 -33.58 -0.15 -4.72
CA THR A 369 -33.32 -0.78 -6.02
C THR A 369 -32.08 -0.21 -6.73
N ILE A 370 -31.65 1.01 -6.41
CA ILE A 370 -30.42 1.62 -6.97
C ILE A 370 -29.18 1.23 -6.17
N MET A 371 -29.29 1.12 -4.84
CA MET A 371 -28.18 0.71 -3.97
C MET A 371 -28.03 -0.80 -3.86
N TYR A 372 -29.14 -1.54 -3.93
CA TYR A 372 -29.20 -2.99 -3.75
C TYR A 372 -29.86 -3.74 -4.92
N GLY A 373 -30.41 -3.05 -5.92
CA GLY A 373 -30.86 -3.72 -7.15
C GLY A 373 -29.69 -4.09 -8.04
N THR A 374 -29.99 -4.85 -9.10
CA THR A 374 -29.05 -5.65 -9.91
C THR A 374 -27.65 -5.05 -9.98
N MET A 375 -26.79 -5.50 -9.07
CA MET A 375 -25.41 -5.08 -9.01
C MET A 375 -24.75 -5.49 -10.32
N LYS A 376 -24.36 -4.52 -11.14
CA LYS A 376 -23.62 -4.82 -12.36
C LYS A 376 -22.21 -5.20 -11.94
N ILE A 377 -21.84 -6.45 -12.19
CA ILE A 377 -20.49 -6.97 -11.98
C ILE A 377 -19.77 -6.90 -13.33
N PRO A 378 -18.48 -6.54 -13.38
CA PRO A 378 -17.68 -6.66 -14.60
C PRO A 378 -17.77 -8.09 -15.18
N ASP A 379 -18.05 -8.21 -16.48
CA ASP A 379 -18.09 -9.48 -17.22
C ASP A 379 -16.76 -10.24 -17.16
N SER A 380 -15.67 -9.58 -16.84
CA SER A 380 -14.35 -10.20 -16.62
C SER A 380 -14.21 -10.89 -15.26
N PHE A 381 -15.10 -10.63 -14.29
CA PHE A 381 -14.99 -11.19 -12.94
C PHE A 381 -15.69 -12.56 -12.85
N ARG A 382 -15.10 -13.50 -12.10
CA ARG A 382 -15.58 -14.88 -11.95
C ARG A 382 -15.46 -15.37 -10.52
N TYR A 383 -16.41 -16.17 -10.07
CA TYR A 383 -16.28 -16.88 -8.80
C TYR A 383 -15.95 -18.36 -9.00
N PHE A 384 -15.32 -18.93 -7.99
CA PHE A 384 -15.01 -20.35 -7.87
C PHE A 384 -15.32 -20.81 -6.45
N SER A 385 -15.53 -22.10 -6.25
CA SER A 385 -15.52 -22.66 -4.89
C SER A 385 -14.12 -22.59 -4.28
N ASP A 386 -14.05 -22.65 -2.94
CA ASP A 386 -12.76 -22.72 -2.23
C ASP A 386 -11.90 -23.90 -2.71
N SER A 387 -12.51 -25.04 -3.02
CA SER A 387 -11.78 -26.23 -3.48
C SER A 387 -11.18 -26.00 -4.87
N GLU A 388 -11.92 -25.40 -5.80
CA GLU A 388 -11.42 -25.07 -7.14
C GLU A 388 -10.28 -24.05 -7.10
N MET A 389 -10.39 -23.00 -6.27
CA MET A 389 -9.32 -21.99 -6.16
C MET A 389 -8.01 -22.57 -5.59
N LYS A 390 -8.05 -23.69 -4.88
CA LYS A 390 -6.86 -24.36 -4.32
C LYS A 390 -6.22 -25.36 -5.29
N GLN A 391 -6.85 -25.62 -6.43
CA GLN A 391 -6.33 -26.57 -7.42
C GLN A 391 -5.24 -25.94 -8.30
N GLN A 392 -4.40 -26.81 -8.86
CA GLN A 392 -3.35 -26.43 -9.80
C GLN A 392 -3.93 -25.76 -11.06
N SER A 393 -5.13 -26.14 -11.51
CA SER A 393 -5.82 -25.52 -12.64
C SER A 393 -6.08 -24.02 -12.43
N PHE A 394 -6.40 -23.60 -11.20
CA PHE A 394 -6.57 -22.19 -10.88
C PHE A 394 -5.24 -21.44 -10.85
N VAL A 395 -4.15 -22.07 -10.37
CA VAL A 395 -2.78 -21.52 -10.46
C VAL A 395 -2.37 -21.31 -11.92
N GLU A 396 -2.68 -22.26 -12.80
CA GLU A 396 -2.43 -22.16 -14.24
C GLU A 396 -3.25 -21.04 -14.89
N LEU A 397 -4.51 -20.86 -14.48
CA LEU A 397 -5.35 -19.75 -14.94
C LEU A 397 -4.75 -18.39 -14.59
N LEU A 398 -4.30 -18.21 -13.34
CA LEU A 398 -3.63 -16.97 -12.90
C LEU A 398 -2.34 -16.72 -13.68
N ASN A 399 -1.54 -17.77 -13.91
CA ASN A 399 -0.28 -17.67 -14.64
C ASN A 399 -0.47 -17.42 -16.16
N LYS A 400 -1.55 -17.91 -16.77
CA LYS A 400 -1.87 -17.65 -18.17
C LYS A 400 -2.04 -16.16 -18.45
N TRP A 401 -2.61 -15.40 -17.51
CA TRP A 401 -2.68 -13.95 -17.64
C TRP A 401 -1.30 -13.29 -17.53
N ILE A 402 -0.36 -13.88 -16.79
CA ILE A 402 1.00 -13.34 -16.59
C ILE A 402 1.90 -13.59 -17.80
N ASP A 403 1.64 -14.61 -18.61
CA ASP A 403 2.53 -14.95 -19.73
C ASP A 403 2.81 -13.74 -20.65
N GLY A 404 4.10 -13.53 -20.94
CA GLY A 404 4.61 -12.36 -21.67
C GLY A 404 4.71 -11.05 -20.86
N LYS A 405 4.37 -11.04 -19.56
CA LYS A 405 4.38 -9.85 -18.70
C LYS A 405 5.39 -9.99 -17.54
N ASN A 406 6.64 -9.60 -17.79
CA ASN A 406 7.76 -9.82 -16.86
C ASN A 406 7.68 -9.06 -15.52
N MET A 407 6.78 -8.08 -15.39
CA MET A 407 6.65 -7.30 -14.15
C MET A 407 5.81 -8.00 -13.06
N PHE A 408 5.03 -9.03 -13.40
CA PHE A 408 4.17 -9.72 -12.47
C PHE A 408 4.83 -11.00 -11.94
N LEU A 409 4.73 -11.22 -10.62
CA LEU A 409 5.18 -12.45 -9.99
C LEU A 409 4.28 -13.61 -10.41
N ARG A 410 4.89 -14.73 -10.80
CA ARG A 410 4.15 -15.96 -11.09
C ARG A 410 3.53 -16.54 -9.81
N TRP A 411 2.52 -17.37 -9.99
CA TRP A 411 1.81 -18.07 -8.93
C TRP A 411 2.28 -19.52 -8.81
N LYS A 412 2.23 -20.05 -7.58
CA LYS A 412 2.38 -21.46 -7.25
C LYS A 412 1.28 -21.91 -6.30
N SER A 413 1.01 -23.21 -6.25
CA SER A 413 0.19 -23.79 -5.18
C SER A 413 0.84 -23.58 -3.82
N ASP A 414 0.04 -23.34 -2.80
CA ASP A 414 0.48 -23.17 -1.41
C ASP A 414 0.66 -24.52 -0.72
N LYS A 415 1.71 -25.25 -1.12
CA LYS A 415 2.05 -26.55 -0.53
C LYS A 415 2.47 -26.48 0.93
N GLU A 416 2.89 -25.30 1.39
CA GLU A 416 3.34 -25.04 2.76
C GLU A 416 2.18 -24.56 3.66
N GLU A 417 0.95 -24.47 3.12
CA GLU A 417 -0.26 -23.99 3.82
C GLU A 417 -0.12 -22.60 4.46
N SER A 418 0.82 -21.79 3.97
CA SER A 418 1.08 -20.42 4.44
C SER A 418 -0.08 -19.45 4.16
N ASN A 419 -1.00 -19.85 3.29
CA ASN A 419 -2.16 -19.11 2.82
C ASN A 419 -3.42 -20.00 2.81
N GLY A 420 -3.47 -21.03 3.67
CA GLY A 420 -4.64 -21.92 3.79
C GLY A 420 -4.92 -22.75 2.52
N GLY A 421 -3.87 -23.02 1.73
CA GLY A 421 -3.92 -23.78 0.49
C GLY A 421 -4.29 -22.95 -0.74
N PHE A 422 -4.65 -21.67 -0.58
CA PHE A 422 -4.88 -20.76 -1.71
C PHE A 422 -3.54 -20.37 -2.36
N PRO A 423 -3.49 -20.12 -3.68
CA PRO A 423 -2.24 -19.80 -4.39
C PRO A 423 -1.41 -18.71 -3.72
N VAL A 424 -0.10 -18.77 -3.91
CA VAL A 424 0.84 -17.74 -3.43
C VAL A 424 1.82 -17.39 -4.54
N PHE A 425 2.51 -16.27 -4.39
CA PHE A 425 3.58 -15.89 -5.33
C PHE A 425 4.76 -16.88 -5.25
N VAL A 426 5.46 -17.03 -6.37
CA VAL A 426 6.80 -17.63 -6.39
C VAL A 426 7.77 -16.62 -5.77
N ASN A 427 8.42 -17.01 -4.67
CA ASN A 427 9.43 -16.20 -3.98
C ASN A 427 10.71 -16.02 -4.81
#